data_AF-A0A098EIG6-F1
#
_entry.id   AF-A0A098EIG6-F1
#
_cell.length_a   1.000
_cell.length_b   1.000
_cell.length_c   1.000
_cell.angle_alpha   90.00
_cell.angle_beta   90.00
_cell.angle_gamma   90.00
#
_symmetry.space_group_name_H-M   'P 1'
#
loop_
_entity.id
_entity.type
_entity.pdbx_description
1 polymer ?
#
loop_
_entity_poly.entity_id
_entity_poly.type
_entity_poly.pdbx_seq_one_letter_code
_entity_poly.pdbx_strand_id
1 'polypeptide(L)'
;MFIFKREPVVEEFDTSKFKKIVGETVEEMLKTREETVYFLEDYDLVLIFSWEYDHMEGSIYKWSEFQTSLEEGSSIYNESLYTEKKYIYRKDDNLVTYIDDEKIKDFSMENLNVFYCMCELIRLYDIQVDQRGRYRCVWT
;
A
#
# COMPACT_ATOMS: atom_id res chain seq x y z
N MET A 1 5.34 -17.44 22.70
CA MET A 1 5.48 -16.10 23.34
C MET A 1 4.66 -15.14 22.49
N PHE A 2 3.50 -14.70 22.96
CA PHE A 2 2.66 -13.76 22.21
C PHE A 2 3.26 -12.36 22.37
N ILE A 3 3.83 -11.82 21.29
CA ILE A 3 4.26 -10.43 21.25
C ILE A 3 3.02 -9.62 20.96
N PHE A 4 2.36 -9.13 22.02
CA PHE A 4 1.46 -7.99 21.90
C PHE A 4 2.34 -6.77 21.54
N LYS A 5 2.50 -6.47 20.24
CA LYS A 5 3.00 -5.16 19.81
C LYS A 5 1.91 -4.16 20.22
N ARG A 6 2.18 -3.32 21.23
CA ARG A 6 1.36 -2.13 21.47
C ARG A 6 1.47 -1.28 20.23
N GLU A 7 0.37 -1.13 19.50
CA GLU A 7 0.23 -0.09 18.48
C GLU A 7 0.67 1.23 19.13
N PRO A 8 1.67 1.94 18.56
CA PRO A 8 2.05 3.23 19.09
C PRO A 8 0.79 4.10 19.15
N VAL A 9 0.55 4.74 20.30
CA VAL A 9 -0.54 5.70 20.44
C VAL A 9 -0.19 6.86 19.52
N VAL A 10 -0.77 6.83 18.33
CA VAL A 10 -0.63 7.84 17.30
C VAL A 10 -1.28 9.11 17.85
N GLU A 11 -0.50 10.03 18.43
CA GLU A 11 -0.90 11.44 18.52
C GLU A 11 -1.43 11.83 17.15
N GLU A 12 -2.68 12.32 17.06
CA GLU A 12 -3.46 12.56 15.82
C GLU A 12 -2.60 12.77 14.56
N PHE A 13 -2.10 11.67 14.00
CA PHE A 13 -1.25 11.71 12.83
C PHE A 13 -2.19 12.04 11.71
N ASP A 14 -1.99 13.18 11.06
CA ASP A 14 -2.88 13.64 10.01
C ASP A 14 -2.80 12.68 8.82
N THR A 15 -3.69 11.69 8.84
CA THR A 15 -3.80 10.68 7.78
C THR A 15 -4.39 11.25 6.50
N SER A 16 -4.86 12.51 6.49
CA SER A 16 -5.58 13.08 5.33
C SER A 16 -4.71 13.10 4.08
N LYS A 17 -3.42 13.46 4.22
CA LYS A 17 -2.44 13.42 3.12
C LYS A 17 -2.29 12.01 2.57
N PHE A 18 -2.08 11.03 3.45
CA PHE A 18 -1.80 9.64 3.06
C PHE A 18 -3.04 8.92 2.53
N LYS A 19 -4.23 9.21 3.09
CA LYS A 19 -5.52 8.78 2.54
C LYS A 19 -5.68 9.27 1.12
N LYS A 20 -5.42 10.55 0.86
CA LYS A 20 -5.49 11.10 -0.49
C LYS A 20 -4.53 10.37 -1.44
N ILE A 21 -3.27 10.17 -1.03
CA ILE A 21 -2.26 9.47 -1.83
C ILE A 21 -2.72 8.04 -2.17
N VAL A 22 -3.07 7.24 -1.16
CA VAL A 22 -3.51 5.84 -1.37
C VAL A 22 -4.77 5.81 -2.24
N GLY A 23 -5.76 6.66 -1.95
CA GLY A 23 -7.01 6.70 -2.69
C GLY A 23 -6.83 7.07 -4.16
N GLU A 24 -6.07 8.13 -4.47
CA GLU A 24 -5.78 8.53 -5.85
C GLU A 24 -4.99 7.46 -6.60
N THR A 25 -4.05 6.79 -5.93
CA THR A 25 -3.24 5.71 -6.54
C THR A 25 -4.10 4.50 -6.90
N VAL A 26 -5.00 4.08 -5.99
CA VAL A 26 -5.93 2.96 -6.24
C VAL A 26 -6.94 3.32 -7.32
N GLU A 27 -7.54 4.52 -7.26
CA GLU A 27 -8.52 4.97 -8.25
C GLU A 27 -7.92 5.04 -9.66
N GLU A 28 -6.68 5.51 -9.79
CA GLU A 28 -6.00 5.56 -11.09
C GLU A 28 -5.67 4.14 -11.60
N MET A 29 -5.16 3.25 -10.74
CA MET A 29 -4.92 1.83 -11.09
C MET A 29 -6.21 1.16 -11.60
N LEU A 30 -7.34 1.42 -10.94
CA LEU A 30 -8.64 0.87 -11.35
C LEU A 30 -9.12 1.41 -12.70
N LYS A 31 -8.77 2.67 -13.00
CA LYS A 31 -9.14 3.36 -14.24
C LYS A 31 -8.28 2.90 -15.42
N THR A 32 -6.97 2.77 -15.23
CA THR A 32 -6.03 2.38 -16.29
C THR A 32 -5.94 0.87 -16.47
N ARG A 33 -6.19 0.10 -15.39
CA ARG A 33 -5.89 -1.34 -15.29
C ARG A 33 -4.39 -1.64 -15.40
N GLU A 34 -3.55 -0.66 -15.09
CA GLU A 34 -2.09 -0.75 -15.12
C GLU A 34 -1.53 -0.58 -13.70
N GLU A 35 -0.30 -1.08 -13.48
CA GLU A 35 0.47 -0.79 -12.27
C GLU A 35 0.58 0.73 -12.09
N THR A 36 0.21 1.23 -10.91
CA THR A 36 0.29 2.66 -10.58
C THR A 36 1.24 2.84 -9.42
N VAL A 37 2.22 3.73 -9.60
CA VAL A 37 3.33 3.97 -8.68
C VAL A 37 3.25 5.39 -8.12
N TYR A 38 3.46 5.52 -6.82
CA TYR A 38 3.58 6.81 -6.14
C TYR A 38 4.86 6.85 -5.29
N PHE A 39 5.68 7.88 -5.50
CA PHE A 39 6.95 8.06 -4.78
C PHE A 39 6.76 8.98 -3.57
N LEU A 40 7.13 8.49 -2.39
CA LEU A 40 7.17 9.24 -1.13
C LEU A 40 8.64 9.46 -0.72
N GLU A 41 9.37 10.22 -1.53
CA GLU A 41 10.82 10.43 -1.39
C GLU A 41 11.22 10.92 0.02
N ASP A 42 10.42 11.82 0.61
CA ASP A 42 10.64 12.37 1.96
C ASP A 42 10.71 11.30 3.05
N TYR A 43 10.10 10.13 2.82
CA TYR A 43 9.98 9.04 3.79
C TYR A 43 10.73 7.78 3.35
N ASP A 44 11.48 7.85 2.25
CA ASP A 44 12.18 6.70 1.65
C ASP A 44 11.23 5.55 1.25
N LEU A 45 10.02 5.87 0.81
CA LEU A 45 8.98 4.88 0.46
C LEU A 45 8.49 5.02 -0.99
N VAL A 46 8.09 3.90 -1.58
CA VAL A 46 7.35 3.83 -2.84
C VAL A 46 6.10 3.01 -2.62
N LEU A 47 4.94 3.55 -2.99
CA LEU A 47 3.67 2.85 -2.99
C LEU A 47 3.38 2.35 -4.40
N ILE A 48 2.98 1.09 -4.53
CA ILE A 48 2.54 0.52 -5.80
C ILE A 48 1.18 -0.16 -5.59
N PHE A 49 0.26 0.10 -6.50
CA PHE A 49 -0.95 -0.69 -6.66
C PHE A 49 -0.98 -1.34 -8.03
N SER A 50 -1.30 -2.63 -8.08
CA SER A 50 -1.51 -3.36 -9.33
C SER A 50 -2.81 -4.17 -9.31
N TRP A 51 -3.33 -4.43 -10.51
CA TRP A 51 -4.47 -5.32 -10.72
C TRP A 51 -3.96 -6.67 -11.25
N GLU A 52 -3.97 -7.68 -10.40
CA GLU A 52 -3.47 -9.01 -10.69
C GLU A 52 -4.62 -9.98 -10.90
N TYR A 53 -5.08 -10.18 -12.15
CA TYR A 53 -6.13 -11.12 -12.56
C TYR A 53 -7.39 -11.20 -11.66
N ASP A 54 -7.30 -11.85 -10.49
CA ASP A 54 -8.37 -12.07 -9.50
C ASP A 54 -8.26 -11.24 -8.19
N HIS A 55 -7.19 -10.46 -8.01
CA HIS A 55 -6.97 -9.61 -6.84
C HIS A 55 -6.35 -8.26 -7.20
N MET A 56 -6.48 -7.30 -6.28
CA MET A 56 -5.67 -6.09 -6.24
C MET A 56 -4.52 -6.31 -5.27
N GLU A 57 -3.35 -5.82 -5.60
CA GLU A 57 -2.19 -5.84 -4.72
C GLU A 57 -1.77 -4.40 -4.39
N GLY A 58 -1.57 -4.11 -3.11
CA GLY A 58 -0.95 -2.89 -2.61
C GLY A 58 0.37 -3.24 -1.95
N SER A 59 1.47 -2.69 -2.46
CA SER A 59 2.83 -2.99 -2.01
C SER A 59 3.59 -1.72 -1.69
N ILE A 60 4.43 -1.77 -0.65
CA ILE A 60 5.33 -0.69 -0.26
C ILE A 60 6.76 -1.17 -0.46
N TYR A 61 7.60 -0.32 -1.06
CA TYR A 61 9.02 -0.57 -1.29
C TYR A 61 9.85 0.56 -0.68
N LYS A 62 11.15 0.29 -0.52
CA LYS A 62 12.12 1.29 -0.06
C LYS A 62 12.66 2.07 -1.25
N TRP A 63 12.50 3.39 -1.24
CA TRP A 63 12.86 4.25 -2.37
C TRP A 63 14.36 4.22 -2.69
N SER A 64 15.24 4.28 -1.69
CA SER A 64 16.69 4.30 -1.87
C SER A 64 17.26 3.06 -2.56
N GLU A 65 16.52 1.95 -2.54
CA GLU A 65 16.88 0.67 -3.14
C GLU A 65 16.05 0.36 -4.39
N PHE A 66 15.12 1.25 -4.75
CA PHE A 66 14.13 0.99 -5.78
C PHE A 66 14.72 1.14 -7.18
N GLN A 67 14.51 0.12 -8.01
CA GLN A 67 14.91 0.08 -9.41
C GLN A 67 13.67 0.12 -10.31
N THR A 68 13.60 1.11 -11.19
CA THR A 68 12.54 1.18 -12.20
C THR A 68 12.95 0.40 -13.44
N SER A 69 12.04 -0.41 -13.98
CA SER A 69 12.18 -1.07 -15.28
C SER A 69 11.12 -0.54 -16.25
N LEU A 70 11.46 -0.41 -17.53
CA LEU A 70 10.53 0.00 -18.59
C LEU A 70 9.80 -1.18 -19.24
N GLU A 71 10.29 -2.41 -19.05
CA GLU A 71 9.84 -3.59 -19.81
C GLU A 71 9.02 -4.58 -18.96
N GLU A 72 9.15 -4.52 -17.64
CA GLU A 72 8.58 -5.47 -16.69
C GLU A 72 8.08 -4.77 -15.42
N GLY A 73 7.11 -5.38 -14.73
CA GLY A 73 6.50 -4.84 -13.51
C GLY A 73 7.53 -4.61 -12.40
N SER A 74 7.33 -3.54 -11.63
CA SER A 74 8.30 -3.08 -10.62
C SER A 74 8.57 -4.14 -9.54
N SER A 75 7.60 -5.01 -9.27
CA SER A 75 7.69 -6.10 -8.28
C SER A 75 8.74 -7.17 -8.61
N ILE A 76 9.22 -7.27 -9.85
CA ILE A 76 10.21 -8.29 -10.27
C ILE A 76 11.62 -7.94 -9.79
N TYR A 77 11.95 -6.65 -9.74
CA TYR A 77 13.30 -6.16 -9.44
C TYR A 77 13.45 -5.67 -8.00
N ASN A 78 12.34 -5.52 -7.29
CA ASN A 78 12.30 -4.87 -5.99
C ASN A 78 11.69 -5.80 -4.95
N GLU A 79 12.35 -5.93 -3.81
CA GLU A 79 11.82 -6.64 -2.66
C GLU A 79 10.91 -5.69 -1.88
N SER A 80 9.63 -6.05 -1.75
CA SER A 80 8.64 -5.28 -1.00
C SER A 80 8.99 -5.24 0.49
N LEU A 81 8.78 -4.09 1.13
CA LEU A 81 8.73 -3.96 2.59
C LEU A 81 7.40 -4.47 3.15
N TYR A 82 6.33 -4.28 2.37
CA TYR A 82 4.97 -4.68 2.71
C TYR A 82 4.22 -5.06 1.44
N THR A 83 3.40 -6.11 1.52
CA THR A 83 2.45 -6.46 0.46
C THR A 83 1.15 -6.91 1.07
N GLU A 84 0.05 -6.42 0.51
CA GLU A 84 -1.29 -6.88 0.84
C GLU A 84 -2.12 -7.13 -0.42
N LYS A 85 -2.81 -8.28 -0.43
CA LYS A 85 -3.65 -8.72 -1.55
C LYS A 85 -5.12 -8.70 -1.14
N LYS A 86 -5.95 -8.01 -1.94
CA LYS A 86 -7.40 -7.95 -1.78
C LYS A 86 -8.10 -8.67 -2.93
N TYR A 87 -8.59 -9.89 -2.68
CA TYR A 87 -9.30 -10.69 -3.67
C TYR A 87 -10.72 -10.17 -3.90
N ILE A 88 -11.12 -10.05 -5.17
CA ILE A 88 -12.40 -9.42 -5.55
C ILE A 88 -13.55 -10.45 -5.53
N TYR A 89 -13.25 -11.70 -5.92
CA TYR A 89 -14.26 -12.74 -6.14
C TYR A 89 -14.20 -13.88 -5.12
N ARG A 90 -13.20 -13.90 -4.23
CA ARG A 90 -13.10 -14.88 -3.15
C ARG A 90 -13.66 -14.27 -1.87
N LYS A 91 -14.64 -14.95 -1.27
CA LYS A 91 -15.24 -14.61 0.02
C LYS A 91 -14.36 -15.00 1.22
N ASP A 92 -13.29 -15.75 0.97
CA ASP A 92 -12.31 -16.03 2.00
C ASP A 92 -11.43 -14.80 2.15
N ASP A 93 -11.55 -14.14 3.30
CA ASP A 93 -10.73 -13.04 3.82
C ASP A 93 -9.26 -13.46 4.03
N ASN A 94 -8.68 -14.21 3.09
CA ASN A 94 -7.28 -14.57 3.09
C ASN A 94 -6.47 -13.35 2.64
N LEU A 95 -6.45 -12.36 3.52
CA LEU A 95 -5.46 -11.30 3.58
C LEU A 95 -4.09 -11.97 3.64
N VAL A 96 -3.44 -12.04 2.48
CA VAL A 96 -2.02 -12.40 2.44
C VAL A 96 -1.27 -11.10 2.68
N THR A 97 -0.90 -10.89 3.94
CA THR A 97 -0.07 -9.78 4.36
C THR A 97 1.36 -10.26 4.52
N TYR A 98 2.29 -9.59 3.87
CA TYR A 98 3.72 -9.74 4.07
C TYR A 98 4.30 -8.45 4.65
N ILE A 99 5.22 -8.57 5.60
CA ILE A 99 5.98 -7.45 6.16
C ILE A 99 7.43 -7.90 6.39
N ASP A 100 8.39 -7.10 5.92
CA ASP A 100 9.82 -7.32 6.16
C ASP A 100 10.28 -6.53 7.40
N ASP A 101 10.14 -7.13 8.58
CA ASP A 101 10.56 -6.52 9.85
C ASP A 101 12.08 -6.21 9.89
N GLU A 102 12.92 -6.94 9.14
CA GLU A 102 14.37 -6.75 9.15
C GLU A 102 14.78 -5.52 8.34
N LYS A 103 14.10 -5.21 7.24
CA LYS A 103 14.41 -4.03 6.41
C LYS A 103 13.90 -2.73 6.99
N ILE A 104 12.82 -2.76 7.77
CA ILE A 104 12.26 -1.56 8.41
C ILE A 104 12.91 -1.22 9.75
N LYS A 105 13.77 -2.08 10.30
CA LYS A 105 14.39 -1.87 11.62
C LYS A 105 15.27 -0.62 11.71
N ASP A 106 15.86 -0.22 10.58
CA ASP A 106 16.79 0.91 10.49
C ASP A 106 16.07 2.21 10.11
N PHE A 107 14.73 2.21 10.02
CA PHE A 107 13.95 3.41 9.71
C PHE A 107 14.03 4.42 10.85
N SER A 108 14.00 5.70 10.49
CA SER A 108 13.69 6.75 11.45
C SER A 108 12.29 6.53 12.03
N MET A 109 12.04 7.04 13.23
CA MET A 109 10.71 6.94 13.85
C MET A 109 9.63 7.58 12.96
N GLU A 110 9.95 8.67 12.26
CA GLU A 110 9.04 9.35 11.34
C GLU A 110 8.71 8.45 10.13
N ASN A 111 9.71 7.86 9.48
CA ASN A 111 9.49 6.97 8.33
C ASN A 111 8.72 5.71 8.75
N LEU A 112 8.99 5.20 9.95
CA LEU A 112 8.30 4.03 10.50
C LEU A 112 6.81 4.34 10.78
N ASN A 113 6.50 5.54 11.30
CA ASN A 113 5.13 5.98 11.50
C ASN A 113 4.36 6.11 10.17
N VAL A 114 5.00 6.69 9.15
CA VAL A 114 4.41 6.79 7.81
C VAL A 114 4.22 5.40 7.20
N PHE A 115 5.22 4.53 7.29
CA PHE A 115 5.15 3.15 6.80
C PHE A 115 3.94 2.41 7.40
N TYR A 116 3.81 2.40 8.73
CA TYR A 116 2.67 1.72 9.37
C TYR A 116 1.33 2.39 9.05
N CYS A 117 1.28 3.71 8.93
CA CYS A 117 0.07 4.40 8.46
C CYS A 117 -0.32 3.93 7.04
N MET A 118 0.64 3.85 6.12
CA MET A 118 0.39 3.37 4.76
C MET A 118 -0.08 1.91 4.75
N CYS A 119 0.52 1.03 5.55
CA CYS A 119 0.06 -0.36 5.71
C CYS A 119 -1.41 -0.41 6.17
N GLU A 120 -1.79 0.39 7.17
CA GLU A 120 -3.18 0.44 7.62
C GLU A 120 -4.14 0.95 6.54
N LEU A 121 -3.73 1.96 5.77
CA LEU A 121 -4.55 2.50 4.69
C LEU A 121 -4.72 1.51 3.53
N ILE A 122 -3.68 0.76 3.19
CA ILE A 122 -3.75 -0.34 2.21
C ILE A 122 -4.71 -1.43 2.73
N ARG A 123 -4.77 -1.65 4.05
CA ARG A 123 -5.67 -2.64 4.65
C ARG A 123 -7.13 -2.22 4.71
N LEU A 124 -7.38 -0.94 4.99
CA LEU A 124 -8.71 -0.45 5.36
C LEU A 124 -9.50 0.15 4.19
N TYR A 125 -8.87 0.40 3.04
CA TYR A 125 -9.59 0.99 1.91
C TYR A 125 -10.64 0.03 1.37
N ASP A 126 -11.74 0.61 0.89
CA ASP A 126 -12.74 -0.08 0.10
C ASP A 126 -13.09 0.70 -1.17
N ILE A 127 -13.69 0.02 -2.14
CA ILE A 127 -13.97 0.58 -3.46
C ILE A 127 -15.46 0.63 -3.70
N GLN A 128 -15.95 1.84 -3.95
CA GLN A 128 -17.30 2.06 -4.43
C GLN A 128 -17.27 2.45 -5.91
N VAL A 129 -18.30 2.04 -6.64
CA VAL A 129 -18.51 2.46 -8.02
C VAL A 129 -19.74 3.36 -8.05
N ASP A 130 -19.57 4.60 -8.52
CA ASP A 130 -20.69 5.52 -8.64
C ASP A 130 -21.62 5.16 -9.81
N GLN A 131 -22.77 5.83 -9.89
CA GLN A 131 -23.77 5.60 -10.96
C GLN A 131 -23.24 5.87 -12.38
N ARG A 132 -22.09 6.54 -12.50
CA ARG A 132 -21.42 6.85 -13.77
C ARG A 132 -20.28 5.87 -14.07
N GLY A 133 -20.11 4.83 -13.26
CA GLY A 133 -19.06 3.83 -13.41
C GLY A 133 -17.68 4.30 -12.94
N ARG A 134 -17.60 5.39 -12.17
CA ARG A 134 -16.32 5.88 -11.63
C ARG A 134 -16.00 5.18 -10.31
N TYR A 135 -14.77 4.72 -10.20
CA TYR A 135 -14.23 4.17 -8.96
C TYR A 135 -13.99 5.28 -7.95
N ARG A 136 -14.29 4.99 -6.67
CA ARG A 136 -14.01 5.86 -5.56
C ARG A 136 -13.48 5.05 -4.39
N CYS A 137 -12.31 5.43 -3.89
CA CYS A 137 -11.72 4.92 -2.67
C CYS A 137 -12.49 5.50 -1.47
N VAL A 138 -12.90 4.62 -0.57
CA VAL A 138 -13.54 4.96 0.71
C VAL A 138 -12.80 4.27 1.85
N TRP A 139 -12.99 4.76 3.07
CA TRP A 139 -12.28 4.28 4.26
C TRP A 139 -13.29 3.62 5.20
N THR A 140 -12.93 2.45 5.73
CA THR A 140 -13.75 1.65 6.65
C THR A 140 -13.16 1.61 8.05
#